data_AF-K4K0J3-F1
#
_entry.id   AF-K4K0J3-F1
#
_cell.length_a   1.000
_cell.length_b   1.000
_cell.length_c   1.000
_cell.angle_alpha   90.00
_cell.angle_beta   90.00
_cell.angle_gamma   90.00
#
_symmetry.space_group_name_H-M   'P 1'
#
loop_
_entity.id
_entity.type
_entity.pdbx_description
1 polymer ?
#
loop_
_entity_poly.entity_id
_entity_poly.type
_entity_poly.pdbx_seq_one_letter_code
_entity_poly.pdbx_strand_id
1 'polypeptide(L)'
;GPGCPVCVLPAARIDASIRLAKQDNIIICAYGDLMRAPGSRGNSLLRTRAFGADVRMIYSPLDALKIAVAHPDKEIVFFAIGFETTTP
;
A
#
# COMPACT_ATOMS: atom_id res chain seq x y z
N GLY A 1 -7.65 -5.22 23.42
CA GLY A 1 -8.27 -4.98 22.10
C GLY A 1 -7.36 -5.48 20.99
N PRO A 2 -7.78 -5.45 19.72
CA PRO A 2 -6.94 -5.85 18.59
C PRO A 2 -5.81 -4.84 18.39
N GLY A 3 -4.64 -5.08 18.98
CA GLY A 3 -3.50 -4.15 18.97
C GLY A 3 -2.68 -4.13 17.67
N CYS A 4 -3.18 -4.74 16.59
CA CYS A 4 -2.49 -4.86 15.32
C CYS A 4 -3.40 -4.38 14.19
N PRO A 5 -3.19 -3.17 13.62
CA PRO A 5 -4.07 -2.61 12.59
C PRO A 5 -4.08 -3.45 11.30
N VAL A 6 -2.94 -4.07 10.95
CA VAL A 6 -2.84 -4.99 9.81
C VAL A 6 -3.69 -6.23 10.01
N CYS A 7 -3.72 -6.78 11.23
CA CYS A 7 -4.38 -8.04 11.54
C CYS A 7 -5.91 -7.93 11.48
N VAL A 8 -6.45 -6.71 11.59
CA VAL A 8 -7.89 -6.41 11.49
C VAL A 8 -8.27 -5.75 10.16
N LEU A 9 -7.33 -5.57 9.25
CA LEU A 9 -7.58 -4.96 7.96
C LEU A 9 -8.44 -5.88 7.08
N PRO A 10 -9.61 -5.43 6.60
CA PRO A 10 -10.43 -6.26 5.70
C PRO A 10 -9.70 -6.54 4.39
N ALA A 11 -9.72 -7.79 3.93
CA ALA A 11 -9.11 -8.20 2.65
C ALA A 11 -9.57 -7.33 1.46
N ALA A 12 -10.81 -6.86 1.48
CA ALA A 12 -11.37 -5.96 0.47
C ALA A 12 -10.61 -4.63 0.32
N ARG A 13 -9.96 -4.13 1.39
CA ARG A 13 -9.11 -2.93 1.33
C ARG A 13 -7.80 -3.23 0.60
N ILE A 14 -7.18 -4.37 0.87
CA ILE A 14 -5.99 -4.83 0.15
C ILE A 14 -6.31 -5.05 -1.33
N ASP A 15 -7.46 -5.65 -1.63
CA ASP A 15 -7.91 -5.85 -3.00
C ASP A 15 -8.12 -4.53 -3.75
N ALA A 16 -8.63 -3.50 -3.07
CA ALA A 16 -8.76 -2.17 -3.65
C ALA A 16 -7.40 -1.58 -4.03
N SER A 17 -6.41 -1.66 -3.13
CA SER A 17 -5.04 -1.23 -3.40
C SER A 17 -4.39 -2.04 -4.54
N ILE A 18 -4.65 -3.34 -4.63
CA ILE A 18 -4.17 -4.19 -5.73
C ILE A 18 -4.81 -3.78 -7.06
N ARG A 19 -6.09 -3.41 -7.09
CA ARG A 19 -6.73 -2.92 -8.34
C ARG A 19 -6.10 -1.61 -8.81
N LEU A 20 -5.80 -0.70 -7.90
CA LEU A 20 -5.10 0.56 -8.24
C LEU A 20 -3.68 0.29 -8.75
N ALA A 21 -2.94 -0.63 -8.11
CA ALA A 21 -1.59 -1.02 -8.53
C ALA A 21 -1.49 -1.56 -9.96
N LYS A 22 -2.62 -2.01 -10.56
CA LYS A 22 -2.67 -2.51 -11.93
C LYS A 22 -2.82 -1.40 -12.98
N GLN A 23 -2.95 -0.15 -12.56
CA GLN A 23 -3.01 1.00 -13.46
C GLN A 23 -1.59 1.50 -13.71
N ASP A 24 -1.20 1.66 -14.97
CA ASP A 24 0.18 1.98 -15.37
C ASP A 24 0.68 3.35 -14.88
N ASN A 25 -0.23 4.27 -14.52
CA ASN A 25 0.10 5.60 -14.02
C ASN A 25 0.17 5.68 -12.47
N ILE A 26 -0.08 4.58 -11.75
CA ILE A 26 -0.13 4.59 -10.28
C ILE A 26 1.12 3.95 -9.67
N ILE A 27 1.65 4.60 -8.62
CA ILE A 27 2.61 4.00 -7.69
C ILE A 27 1.95 3.84 -6.33
N ILE A 28 1.81 2.60 -5.87
CA ILE A 28 1.28 2.31 -4.53
C ILE A 28 2.43 2.35 -3.53
N CYS A 29 2.31 3.19 -2.50
CA CYS A 29 3.22 3.21 -1.36
C CYS A 29 2.56 2.53 -0.17
N ALA A 30 3.25 1.61 0.50
CA ALA A 30 2.73 0.91 1.67
C ALA A 30 3.83 0.60 2.68
N TYR A 31 3.46 0.43 3.96
CA TYR A 31 4.38 -0.08 4.96
C TYR A 31 4.74 -1.55 4.72
N GLY A 32 5.86 -2.01 5.28
CA GLY A 32 6.37 -3.37 5.04
C GLY A 32 5.46 -4.49 5.54
N ASP A 33 4.76 -4.24 6.64
CA ASP A 33 3.78 -5.16 7.24
C ASP A 33 2.59 -5.43 6.31
N LEU A 34 2.16 -4.43 5.54
CA LEU A 34 1.12 -4.54 4.51
C LEU A 34 1.53 -5.35 3.29
N MET A 35 2.82 -5.44 2.98
CA MET A 35 3.28 -6.10 1.76
C MET A 35 2.82 -7.56 1.68
N ARG A 36 2.75 -8.24 2.83
CA ARG A 36 2.35 -9.65 2.94
C ARG A 36 0.92 -9.85 3.46
N ALA A 37 0.20 -8.78 3.79
CA ALA A 37 -1.15 -8.88 4.29
C ALA A 37 -2.06 -9.57 3.25
N PRO A 38 -2.93 -10.52 3.68
CA PRO A 38 -3.70 -11.33 2.77
C PRO A 38 -4.90 -10.57 2.20
N GLY A 39 -4.90 -10.37 0.89
CA GLY A 39 -6.09 -10.02 0.12
C GLY A 39 -6.90 -11.25 -0.28
N SER A 40 -7.92 -11.05 -1.11
CA SER A 40 -8.76 -12.15 -1.60
C SER A 40 -7.95 -13.13 -2.46
N ARG A 41 -8.28 -14.43 -2.34
CA ARG A 41 -7.65 -15.52 -3.10
C ARG A 41 -6.12 -15.61 -2.90
N GLY A 42 -5.63 -15.21 -1.72
CA GLY A 42 -4.20 -15.27 -1.41
C GLY A 42 -3.34 -14.24 -2.15
N ASN A 43 -3.94 -13.19 -2.70
CA ASN A 43 -3.18 -12.08 -3.27
C ASN A 43 -2.59 -11.18 -2.17
N SER A 44 -1.56 -10.43 -2.52
CA SER A 44 -0.93 -9.46 -1.63
C SER A 44 -0.23 -8.39 -2.47
N LEU A 45 0.12 -7.26 -1.84
CA LEU A 45 0.89 -6.20 -2.50
C LEU A 45 2.27 -6.71 -2.97
N LEU A 46 2.92 -7.60 -2.21
CA LEU A 46 4.17 -8.23 -2.60
C LEU A 46 4.01 -9.09 -3.87
N ARG A 47 2.92 -9.85 -3.97
CA ARG A 47 2.62 -10.67 -5.15
C ARG A 47 2.32 -9.77 -6.36
N THR A 48 1.54 -8.72 -6.18
CA THR A 48 1.24 -7.74 -7.22
C THR A 48 2.51 -7.07 -7.74
N ARG A 49 3.45 -6.69 -6.86
CA ARG A 49 4.77 -6.19 -7.24
C ARG A 49 5.56 -7.19 -8.08
N ALA A 50 5.54 -8.47 -7.71
CA ALA A 50 6.21 -9.52 -8.46
C ALA A 50 5.63 -9.72 -9.87
N PHE A 51 4.40 -9.27 -10.11
CA PHE A 51 3.76 -9.25 -11.44
C PHE A 51 3.94 -7.93 -12.20
N GLY A 52 4.85 -7.05 -11.74
CA GLY A 52 5.25 -5.85 -12.49
C GLY A 52 4.54 -4.56 -12.12
N ALA A 53 3.61 -4.58 -11.16
CA ALA A 53 3.02 -3.36 -10.63
C ALA A 53 4.04 -2.53 -9.83
N ASP A 54 3.99 -1.20 -9.94
CA ASP A 54 4.84 -0.31 -9.15
C ASP A 54 4.28 -0.16 -7.71
N VAL A 55 4.77 -1.04 -6.83
CA VAL A 55 4.45 -1.03 -5.40
C VAL A 55 5.73 -0.83 -4.61
N ARG A 56 5.80 0.26 -3.86
CA ARG A 56 6.98 0.67 -3.09
C ARG A 56 6.73 0.56 -1.61
N MET A 57 7.66 -0.09 -0.92
CA MET A 57 7.66 -0.12 0.54
C MET A 57 8.22 1.21 1.05
N ILE A 58 7.54 1.82 2.01
CA ILE A 58 7.95 3.07 2.67
C ILE A 58 8.06 2.89 4.18
N TYR A 59 8.76 3.80 4.85
CA TYR A 59 8.89 3.79 6.32
C TYR A 59 8.12 4.94 6.97
N SER A 60 7.80 5.98 6.20
CA SER A 60 6.99 7.12 6.66
C SER A 60 6.13 7.67 5.52
N PRO A 61 5.04 8.40 5.82
CA PRO A 61 4.25 9.08 4.79
C PRO A 61 5.06 10.11 4.00
N LEU A 62 6.11 10.69 4.60
CA LEU A 62 7.03 11.62 3.94
C LEU A 62 7.81 10.95 2.79
N ASP A 63 8.03 9.64 2.84
CA ASP A 63 8.67 8.94 1.73
C ASP A 63 7.76 8.87 0.51
N ALA A 64 6.44 8.75 0.70
CA ALA A 64 5.48 8.84 -0.40
C ALA A 64 5.51 10.23 -1.05
N LEU A 65 5.67 11.30 -0.26
CA LEU A 65 5.85 12.66 -0.79
C LEU A 65 7.14 12.80 -1.60
N LYS A 66 8.27 12.25 -1.11
CA LYS A 66 9.53 12.25 -1.87
C LYS A 66 9.37 11.52 -3.21
N ILE A 67 8.66 10.39 -3.22
CA ILE A 67 8.36 9.63 -4.44
C ILE A 67 7.49 10.47 -5.40
N ALA A 68 6.50 11.20 -4.88
CA ALA A 68 5.66 12.08 -5.70
C ALA A 68 6.46 13.20 -6.37
N VAL A 69 7.37 13.84 -5.63
CA VAL A 69 8.26 14.87 -6.19
C VAL A 69 9.18 14.29 -7.28
N ALA A 70 9.65 13.05 -7.13
CA ALA A 70 10.52 12.38 -8.09
C ALA A 70 9.79 11.85 -9.34
N HIS A 71 8.47 11.64 -9.26
CA HIS A 71 7.64 11.09 -10.34
C HIS A 71 6.42 11.98 -10.61
N PRO A 72 6.61 13.20 -11.14
CA PRO A 72 5.52 14.16 -11.35
C PRO A 72 4.50 13.72 -12.40
N ASP A 73 4.83 12.72 -13.21
CA ASP A 73 3.96 12.10 -14.23
C ASP A 73 3.10 10.95 -13.69
N LYS A 74 3.26 10.58 -12.41
CA LYS A 74 2.58 9.45 -11.78
C LYS A 74 1.67 9.89 -10.65
N GLU A 75 0.59 9.14 -10.46
CA GLU A 75 -0.27 9.26 -9.29
C GLU A 75 0.29 8.40 -8.14
N ILE A 76 0.63 9.05 -7.03
CA ILE A 76 1.15 8.35 -5.86
C ILE A 76 0.03 8.12 -4.87
N VAL A 77 -0.23 6.85 -4.55
CA VAL A 77 -1.27 6.46 -3.60
C VAL A 77 -0.61 5.81 -2.39
N PHE A 78 -0.64 6.50 -1.25
CA PHE A 78 -0.21 5.93 0.02
C PHE A 78 -1.34 5.12 0.65
N PHE A 79 -1.15 3.81 0.77
CA PHE A 79 -2.08 2.93 1.47
C PHE A 79 -1.90 3.05 2.98
N ALA A 80 -2.44 4.12 3.53
CA ALA A 80 -2.39 4.41 4.95
C ALA A 80 -3.22 3.38 5.74
N ILE A 81 -2.58 2.76 6.72
CA ILE A 81 -3.22 1.99 7.77
C ILE A 81 -2.70 2.47 9.11
N GLY A 82 -3.53 2.30 10.13
CA GLY A 82 -3.22 2.80 11.44
C GLY A 82 -4.44 2.88 12.31
N PHE A 83 -4.18 2.96 13.60
CA PHE A 83 -5.15 3.44 14.57
C PHE A 83 -4.97 4.94 14.77
N GLU A 84 -5.59 5.51 15.79
CA GLU A 84 -5.59 6.95 16.08
C GLU A 84 -4.19 7.56 16.11
N THR A 85 -3.18 6.81 16.56
CA THR A 85 -1.78 7.25 16.70
C THR A 85 -0.99 7.34 15.38
N THR A 86 -1.56 6.85 14.28
CA THR A 86 -0.93 6.83 12.95
C THR A 86 -1.64 7.79 11.97
N THR A 87 -2.69 8.48 12.45
CA THR A 87 -3.36 9.58 11.75
C THR A 87 -2.65 10.89 12.14
N PRO A 88 -2.00 11.61 11.23
CA PRO A 88 -1.36 12.90 11.52
C PRO A 88 -2.36 14.01 11.83
#